data_AF-A0AAN7SHP1-F1
#
_entry.id   AF-A0AAN7SHP1-F1
#
_cell.length_a   1.000
_cell.length_b   1.000
_cell.length_c   1.000
_cell.angle_alpha   90.00
_cell.angle_beta   90.00
_cell.angle_gamma   90.00
#
_symmetry.space_group_name_H-M   'P 1'
#
loop_
_entity.id
_entity.type
_entity.pdbx_description
1 polymer ?
#
loop_
_entity_poly.entity_id
_entity_poly.type
_entity_poly.pdbx_seq_one_letter_code
_entity_poly.pdbx_strand_id
1 'polypeptide(L)'
;MDQLLLPDGMLECTAAIVGNVGDFVFKSCIKTVKSNKLLKVLNMSAKTALEIVKRNAAQAEKTITELKNELEELSTTYNNLRYQQLQNENKQLSLAVEAAKNHLIGLEVKNGVKQIGIALNGSKNFHTTTQENKQGNNIEIQKADKKKINKKKNVEPSEKKPIDDKPDIVDVGRLDLRIAKIEHVEKHPDADTLYVLKINCGEDKPRTVCSGLVKFIPIEELRNINVLLLCNLKPAKMRGITSEAMIMCASRPDAIEVLIPPAGCIPGEPVHCTGYTRNPDLIMPPKKKIFETVVPDLQTNDLLQACYKGVPFDVPGKGNIMAKTLKNCPIK
;
A
#
# COMPACT_ATOMS: atom_id res chain seq x y z
N MET A 1 70.00 25.30 -83.93
CA MET A 1 69.48 24.13 -84.67
C MET A 1 68.33 23.56 -83.88
N ASP A 2 67.07 23.55 -84.28
CA ASP A 2 66.36 24.28 -85.32
C ASP A 2 64.88 24.26 -84.95
N GLN A 3 64.16 25.19 -85.58
CA GLN A 3 62.75 25.53 -85.49
C GLN A 3 61.77 24.36 -85.61
N LEU A 4 60.56 24.52 -85.06
CA LEU A 4 59.35 24.66 -85.88
C LEU A 4 58.12 25.15 -85.09
N LEU A 5 57.36 26.02 -85.77
CA LEU A 5 56.22 26.84 -85.33
C LEU A 5 54.89 26.06 -85.17
N LEU A 6 54.04 26.63 -84.29
CA LEU A 6 52.57 26.70 -84.16
C LEU A 6 51.69 26.40 -85.43
N PRO A 7 50.41 25.98 -85.28
CA PRO A 7 49.33 26.92 -84.90
C PRO A 7 48.18 26.42 -84.00
N ASP A 8 47.52 27.40 -83.38
CA ASP A 8 46.26 27.35 -82.65
C ASP A 8 45.07 26.85 -83.49
N GLY A 9 44.10 26.17 -82.85
CA GLY A 9 42.76 26.03 -83.44
C GLY A 9 41.88 24.91 -82.86
N MET A 10 40.77 25.33 -82.24
CA MET A 10 39.52 24.60 -81.95
C MET A 10 39.41 23.81 -80.63
N LEU A 11 38.94 24.57 -79.63
CA LEU A 11 37.96 24.13 -78.64
C LEU A 11 36.70 23.54 -79.31
N GLU A 12 36.08 22.59 -78.59
CA GLU A 12 34.73 22.01 -78.73
C GLU A 12 34.52 20.74 -79.57
N CYS A 13 33.73 19.82 -79.00
CA CYS A 13 33.31 18.47 -79.45
C CYS A 13 34.36 17.39 -79.13
N THR A 14 34.18 16.43 -78.22
CA THR A 14 33.05 15.50 -78.10
C THR A 14 33.07 14.76 -76.74
N ALA A 15 32.19 15.14 -75.81
CA ALA A 15 31.97 14.46 -74.53
C ALA A 15 30.95 13.30 -74.60
N ALA A 16 30.91 12.53 -75.69
CA ALA A 16 29.77 11.64 -75.99
C ALA A 16 30.04 10.12 -75.95
N ILE A 17 31.27 9.65 -75.70
CA ILE A 17 31.59 8.20 -75.81
C ILE A 17 31.75 7.48 -74.46
N VAL A 18 31.86 8.21 -73.34
CA VAL A 18 32.11 7.59 -72.01
C VAL A 18 30.80 7.16 -71.28
N GLY A 19 29.63 7.60 -71.74
CA GLY A 19 28.35 7.36 -71.04
C GLY A 19 27.68 5.99 -71.26
N ASN A 20 28.00 5.28 -72.35
CA ASN A 20 27.16 4.14 -72.79
C ASN A 20 27.66 2.75 -72.36
N VAL A 21 28.93 2.62 -71.96
CA VAL A 21 29.52 1.32 -71.54
C VAL A 21 29.24 1.03 -70.07
N GLY A 22 29.21 2.06 -69.22
CA GLY A 22 28.92 1.92 -67.79
C GLY A 22 27.48 1.47 -67.49
N ASP A 23 26.52 1.94 -68.28
CA ASP A 23 25.10 1.69 -68.03
C ASP A 23 24.68 0.25 -68.43
N PHE A 24 25.36 -0.36 -69.41
CA PHE A 24 25.12 -1.74 -69.84
C PHE A 24 25.65 -2.78 -68.85
N VAL A 25 26.85 -2.55 -68.30
CA VAL A 25 27.45 -3.42 -67.28
C VAL A 25 26.66 -3.35 -65.97
N PHE A 26 26.20 -2.15 -65.59
CA PHE A 26 25.41 -1.96 -64.37
C PHE A 26 24.02 -2.61 -64.46
N LYS A 27 23.32 -2.47 -65.59
CA LYS A 27 22.01 -3.11 -65.81
C LYS A 27 22.08 -4.64 -65.89
N SER A 28 23.17 -5.19 -66.45
CA SER A 28 23.39 -6.65 -66.51
C SER A 28 23.68 -7.23 -65.12
N CYS A 29 24.50 -6.56 -64.31
CA CYS A 29 24.79 -6.98 -62.94
C CYS A 29 23.54 -6.93 -62.03
N ILE A 30 22.67 -5.93 -62.21
CA ILE A 30 21.37 -5.84 -61.52
C ILE A 30 20.41 -6.97 -61.91
N LYS A 31 20.40 -7.40 -63.17
CA LYS A 31 19.58 -8.55 -63.63
C LYS A 31 20.03 -9.86 -62.98
N THR A 32 21.33 -10.09 -62.83
CA THR A 32 21.89 -11.29 -62.21
C THR A 32 21.61 -11.35 -60.70
N VAL A 33 21.61 -10.22 -60.00
CA VAL A 33 21.22 -10.15 -58.58
C VAL A 33 19.73 -10.46 -58.37
N LYS A 34 18.86 -10.17 -59.36
CA LYS A 34 17.41 -10.42 -59.30
C LYS A 34 17.01 -11.87 -59.61
N SER A 35 17.89 -12.69 -60.19
CA SER A 35 17.65 -14.12 -60.46
C SER A 35 18.10 -15.05 -59.31
N ASN A 36 18.18 -14.54 -58.08
CA ASN A 36 18.77 -15.27 -56.96
C ASN A 36 17.80 -16.27 -56.32
N LYS A 37 17.97 -17.54 -56.69
CA LYS A 37 17.46 -18.72 -55.96
C LYS A 37 17.76 -18.64 -54.45
N LEU A 38 18.89 -18.04 -54.06
CA LEU A 38 19.29 -17.77 -52.67
C LEU A 38 18.32 -16.83 -51.92
N LEU A 39 17.85 -15.76 -52.57
CA LEU A 39 16.95 -14.77 -51.96
C LEU A 39 15.58 -15.37 -51.66
N LYS A 40 15.12 -16.30 -52.49
CA LYS A 40 13.90 -17.08 -52.24
C LYS A 40 14.08 -18.04 -51.07
N VAL A 41 15.21 -18.72 -50.96
CA VAL A 41 15.49 -19.66 -49.85
C VAL A 41 15.58 -18.92 -48.51
N LEU A 42 16.25 -17.77 -48.46
CA LEU A 42 16.33 -16.91 -47.26
C LEU A 42 14.96 -16.40 -46.83
N ASN A 43 14.13 -15.93 -47.78
CA ASN A 43 12.76 -15.50 -47.48
C ASN A 43 11.85 -16.64 -47.04
N MET A 44 12.03 -17.85 -47.56
CA MET A 44 11.28 -19.03 -47.11
C MET A 44 11.70 -19.45 -45.70
N SER A 45 13.00 -19.46 -45.39
CA SER A 45 13.52 -19.77 -44.05
C SER A 45 13.06 -18.74 -43.00
N ALA A 46 13.08 -17.45 -43.33
CA ALA A 46 12.58 -16.39 -42.45
C ALA A 46 11.07 -16.50 -42.19
N LYS A 47 10.26 -16.88 -43.20
CA LYS A 47 8.82 -17.15 -43.02
C LYS A 47 8.58 -18.35 -42.10
N THR A 48 9.32 -19.43 -42.26
CA THR A 48 9.21 -20.60 -41.39
C THR A 48 9.60 -20.27 -39.94
N ALA A 49 10.68 -19.50 -39.74
CA ALA A 49 11.09 -19.05 -38.42
C ALA A 49 10.02 -18.16 -37.75
N LEU A 50 9.39 -17.27 -38.52
CA LEU A 50 8.31 -16.41 -38.02
C LEU A 50 7.08 -17.23 -37.58
N GLU A 51 6.69 -18.25 -38.34
CA GLU A 51 5.57 -19.13 -37.98
C GLU A 51 5.87 -19.97 -36.72
N ILE A 52 7.12 -20.39 -36.51
CA ILE A 52 7.55 -21.05 -35.27
C ILE A 52 7.44 -20.10 -34.08
N VAL A 53 7.91 -18.85 -34.23
CA VAL A 53 7.82 -17.84 -33.15
C VAL A 53 6.35 -17.54 -32.80
N LYS A 54 5.47 -17.41 -33.80
CA LYS A 54 4.03 -17.22 -33.57
C LYS A 54 3.40 -18.41 -32.87
N ARG A 55 3.74 -19.64 -33.26
CA ARG A 55 3.24 -20.86 -32.60
C ARG A 55 3.69 -20.94 -31.15
N ASN A 56 4.95 -20.60 -30.88
CA ASN A 56 5.49 -20.56 -29.52
C ASN A 56 4.81 -19.47 -28.67
N ALA A 57 4.56 -18.29 -29.26
CA ALA A 57 3.83 -17.22 -28.58
C ALA A 57 2.39 -17.64 -28.25
N ALA A 58 1.66 -18.24 -29.20
CA ALA A 58 0.30 -18.74 -28.97
C ALA A 58 0.26 -19.85 -27.90
N GLN A 59 1.27 -20.73 -27.89
CA GLN A 59 1.39 -21.76 -26.86
C GLN A 59 1.69 -21.13 -25.49
N ALA A 60 2.56 -20.12 -25.41
CA ALA A 60 2.83 -19.39 -24.18
C ALA A 60 1.56 -18.69 -23.64
N GLU A 61 0.78 -18.03 -24.50
CA GLU A 61 -0.49 -17.41 -24.12
C GLU A 61 -1.50 -18.43 -23.59
N LYS A 62 -1.62 -19.60 -24.23
CA LYS A 62 -2.48 -20.69 -23.74
C LYS A 62 -2.06 -21.15 -22.34
N THR A 63 -0.76 -21.35 -22.13
CA THR A 63 -0.20 -21.79 -20.85
C THR A 63 -0.42 -20.72 -19.76
N ILE A 64 -0.25 -19.44 -20.09
CA ILE A 64 -0.54 -18.33 -19.16
C ILE A 64 -2.02 -18.32 -18.77
N THR A 65 -2.91 -18.60 -19.72
CA THR A 65 -4.36 -18.61 -19.47
C THR A 65 -4.75 -19.78 -18.56
N GLU A 66 -4.19 -20.97 -18.79
CA GLU A 66 -4.38 -22.14 -17.94
C GLU A 66 -3.89 -21.89 -16.51
N LEU A 67 -2.68 -21.36 -16.33
CA LEU A 67 -2.13 -21.03 -15.01
C LEU A 67 -2.94 -19.96 -14.27
N LYS A 68 -3.51 -18.99 -15.00
CA LYS A 68 -4.40 -17.99 -14.40
C LYS A 68 -5.68 -18.63 -13.85
N ASN A 69 -6.28 -19.55 -14.61
CA ASN A 69 -7.48 -20.26 -14.17
C ASN A 69 -7.18 -21.14 -12.94
N GLU A 70 -6.06 -21.88 -12.95
CA GLU A 70 -5.63 -22.68 -11.80
C GLU A 70 -5.40 -21.82 -10.54
N LEU A 71 -4.79 -20.63 -10.69
CA LEU A 71 -4.62 -19.68 -9.60
C LEU A 71 -5.95 -19.16 -9.05
N GLU A 72 -6.92 -18.92 -9.93
CA GLU A 72 -8.25 -18.44 -9.54
C GLU A 72 -9.03 -19.52 -8.76
N GLU A 73 -8.95 -20.78 -9.21
CA GLU A 73 -9.52 -21.93 -8.50
C GLU A 73 -8.88 -22.14 -7.12
N LEU A 74 -7.56 -22.05 -7.04
CA LEU A 74 -6.82 -22.21 -5.79
C LEU A 74 -7.13 -21.08 -4.80
N SER A 75 -7.19 -19.85 -5.28
CA SER A 75 -7.62 -18.67 -4.50
C SER A 75 -9.04 -18.88 -3.94
N THR A 76 -9.97 -19.31 -4.80
CA THR A 76 -11.36 -19.55 -4.41
C THR A 76 -11.46 -20.65 -3.35
N THR A 77 -10.72 -21.75 -3.53
CA THR A 77 -10.67 -22.86 -2.58
C THR A 77 -10.11 -22.41 -1.23
N TYR A 78 -9.01 -21.65 -1.24
CA TYR A 78 -8.41 -21.10 -0.02
C TYR A 78 -9.37 -20.18 0.74
N ASN A 79 -10.02 -19.26 0.03
CA ASN A 79 -10.98 -18.32 0.64
C ASN A 79 -12.17 -19.06 1.27
N ASN A 80 -12.68 -20.09 0.59
CA ASN A 80 -13.78 -20.91 1.12
C ASN A 80 -13.37 -21.70 2.36
N LEU A 81 -12.18 -22.31 2.36
CA LEU A 81 -11.66 -23.03 3.52
C LEU A 81 -11.44 -22.09 4.71
N ARG A 82 -10.86 -20.91 4.45
CA ARG A 82 -10.63 -19.89 5.47
C ARG A 82 -11.95 -19.35 6.04
N TYR A 83 -12.95 -19.14 5.19
CA TYR A 83 -14.29 -18.74 5.61
C TYR A 83 -14.93 -19.77 6.54
N GLN A 84 -14.83 -21.06 6.24
CA GLN A 84 -15.31 -22.13 7.11
C GLN A 84 -14.58 -22.17 8.46
N GLN A 85 -13.25 -21.98 8.45
CA GLN A 85 -12.47 -21.87 9.69
C GLN A 85 -12.95 -20.71 10.56
N LEU A 86 -13.10 -19.52 9.97
CA LEU A 86 -13.57 -18.33 10.68
C LEU A 86 -15.00 -18.51 11.23
N GLN A 87 -15.88 -19.18 10.49
CA GLN A 87 -17.22 -19.50 11.00
C GLN A 87 -17.16 -20.42 12.22
N ASN A 88 -16.31 -21.44 12.19
CA ASN A 88 -16.15 -22.35 13.31
C ASN A 88 -15.54 -21.64 14.53
N GLU A 89 -14.51 -20.82 14.34
CA GLU A 89 -13.91 -20.01 15.41
C GLU A 89 -14.92 -19.04 16.01
N ASN A 90 -15.68 -18.30 15.18
CA ASN A 90 -16.73 -17.40 15.66
C ASN A 90 -17.80 -18.12 16.47
N LYS A 91 -18.19 -19.34 16.06
CA LYS A 91 -19.13 -20.16 16.82
C LYS A 91 -18.57 -20.55 18.18
N GLN A 92 -17.31 -20.99 18.24
CA GLN A 92 -16.64 -21.35 19.50
C GLN A 92 -16.49 -20.15 20.43
N LEU A 93 -16.08 -19.00 19.89
CA LEU A 93 -15.97 -17.75 20.64
C LEU A 93 -17.33 -17.29 21.16
N SER A 94 -18.39 -17.39 20.36
CA SER A 94 -19.74 -17.06 20.80
C SER A 94 -20.19 -17.93 21.97
N LEU A 95 -19.92 -19.24 21.92
CA LEU A 95 -20.22 -20.16 23.02
C LEU A 95 -19.40 -19.84 24.28
N ALA A 96 -18.12 -19.52 24.11
CA ALA A 96 -17.24 -19.13 25.22
C ALA A 96 -17.71 -17.82 25.89
N VAL A 97 -18.16 -16.84 25.10
CA VAL A 97 -18.73 -15.59 25.59
C VAL A 97 -20.01 -15.85 26.38
N GLU A 98 -20.90 -16.71 25.86
CA GLU A 98 -22.13 -17.07 26.56
C GLU A 98 -21.85 -17.82 27.88
N ALA A 99 -20.90 -18.75 27.87
CA ALA A 99 -20.47 -19.46 29.07
C ALA A 99 -19.85 -18.51 30.11
N ALA A 100 -18.96 -17.61 29.69
CA ALA A 100 -18.35 -16.61 30.57
C ALA A 100 -19.39 -15.65 31.14
N LYS A 101 -20.37 -15.24 30.32
CA LYS A 101 -21.51 -14.43 30.75
C LYS A 101 -22.31 -15.17 31.82
N ASN A 102 -22.72 -16.41 31.59
CA ASN A 102 -23.47 -17.20 32.56
C ASN A 102 -22.71 -17.43 33.87
N HIS A 103 -21.40 -17.63 33.79
CA HIS A 103 -20.54 -17.75 34.97
C HIS A 103 -20.50 -16.44 35.78
N LEU A 104 -20.31 -15.30 35.10
CA LEU A 104 -20.33 -13.98 35.74
C LEU A 104 -21.66 -13.71 36.44
N ILE A 105 -22.78 -14.00 35.75
CA ILE A 105 -24.13 -13.91 36.29
C ILE A 105 -24.27 -14.73 37.58
N GLY A 106 -23.77 -15.97 37.60
CA GLY A 106 -23.80 -16.82 38.79
C GLY A 106 -23.00 -16.25 39.97
N LEU A 107 -21.86 -15.62 39.70
CA LEU A 107 -21.06 -14.94 40.73
C LEU A 107 -21.76 -13.67 41.25
N GLU A 108 -22.36 -12.89 40.36
CA GLU A 108 -23.12 -11.68 40.72
C GLU A 108 -24.33 -12.02 41.62
N VAL A 109 -25.07 -13.07 41.28
CA VAL A 109 -26.21 -13.55 42.10
C VAL A 109 -25.73 -14.07 43.46
N LYS A 110 -24.62 -14.81 43.52
CA LYS A 110 -24.02 -15.25 44.80
C LYS A 110 -23.59 -14.08 45.69
N ASN A 111 -23.16 -12.98 45.08
CA ASN A 111 -22.78 -11.76 45.79
C ASN A 111 -23.95 -10.81 46.07
N GLY A 112 -25.20 -11.25 45.86
CA GLY A 112 -26.41 -10.51 46.23
C GLY A 112 -26.87 -9.46 45.22
N VAL A 113 -26.30 -9.42 44.01
CA VAL A 113 -26.73 -8.52 42.93
C VAL A 113 -27.94 -9.11 42.22
N LYS A 114 -29.08 -8.41 42.26
CA LYS A 114 -30.29 -8.80 41.52
C LYS A 114 -30.14 -8.44 40.05
N GLN A 115 -30.35 -9.40 39.16
CA GLN A 115 -30.36 -9.13 37.72
C GLN A 115 -31.60 -8.36 37.31
N ILE A 116 -31.40 -7.26 36.60
CA ILE A 116 -32.47 -6.45 36.00
C ILE A 116 -32.47 -6.76 34.50
N GLY A 117 -33.52 -7.39 34.00
CA GLY A 117 -33.69 -7.62 32.57
C GLY A 117 -33.94 -6.31 31.83
N ILE A 118 -33.04 -5.93 30.93
CA ILE A 118 -33.24 -4.77 30.05
C ILE A 118 -34.01 -5.27 28.83
N ALA A 119 -35.22 -4.74 28.61
CA ALA A 119 -36.00 -5.01 27.40
C ALA A 119 -35.46 -4.17 26.23
N LEU A 120 -34.85 -4.83 25.25
CA LEU A 120 -34.57 -4.29 23.91
C LEU A 120 -35.66 -4.81 22.97
N ASN A 121 -36.59 -3.94 22.54
CA ASN A 121 -37.50 -4.21 21.42
C ASN A 121 -36.97 -3.45 20.19
N GLY A 122 -36.70 -4.05 19.03
CA GLY A 122 -36.76 -5.44 18.54
C GLY A 122 -35.88 -5.55 17.28
N SER A 123 -35.48 -6.73 16.77
CA SER A 123 -36.10 -8.05 16.77
C SER A 123 -34.99 -9.13 16.76
N LYS A 124 -35.09 -10.29 17.44
CA LYS A 124 -36.27 -11.14 17.65
C LYS A 124 -36.33 -11.74 19.06
N ASN A 125 -37.59 -11.92 19.51
CA ASN A 125 -38.11 -12.73 20.61
C ASN A 125 -37.95 -12.22 22.04
N PHE A 126 -38.86 -11.32 22.45
CA PHE A 126 -39.46 -11.39 23.79
C PHE A 126 -40.92 -10.91 23.75
N HIS A 127 -41.83 -11.78 24.19
CA HIS A 127 -43.25 -11.50 24.35
C HIS A 127 -43.46 -10.63 25.60
N THR A 128 -44.10 -9.48 25.42
CA THR A 128 -44.75 -8.70 26.47
C THR A 128 -46.26 -8.86 26.32
N THR A 129 -46.99 -8.93 27.44
CA THR A 129 -48.38 -8.50 27.48
C THR A 129 -48.56 -7.57 28.69
N THR A 130 -48.93 -6.36 28.32
CA THR A 130 -49.34 -5.15 29.04
C THR A 130 -50.55 -5.39 29.96
N GLN A 131 -50.70 -4.59 31.01
CA GLN A 131 -51.81 -3.63 31.07
C GLN A 131 -51.62 -2.55 32.14
N GLU A 132 -52.00 -1.35 31.74
CA GLU A 132 -51.87 -0.06 32.40
C GLU A 132 -52.83 0.07 33.59
N ASN A 133 -52.46 0.88 34.58
CA ASN A 133 -53.36 1.93 35.04
C ASN A 133 -52.62 3.07 35.75
N LYS A 134 -52.93 4.27 35.28
CA LYS A 134 -52.48 5.56 35.81
C LYS A 134 -53.26 5.89 37.07
N GLN A 135 -52.55 6.30 38.13
CA GLN A 135 -53.02 7.37 39.00
C GLN A 135 -51.84 7.98 39.73
N GLY A 136 -51.59 9.25 39.43
CA GLY A 136 -50.60 10.05 40.13
C GLY A 136 -51.09 10.38 41.54
N ASN A 137 -50.13 10.57 42.44
CA ASN A 137 -50.21 11.57 43.51
C ASN A 137 -48.81 11.83 44.07
N ASN A 138 -48.54 13.12 44.27
CA ASN A 138 -47.35 13.74 44.85
C ASN A 138 -47.02 13.21 46.24
N ILE A 139 -45.72 12.98 46.51
CA ILE A 139 -45.09 13.25 47.82
C ILE A 139 -43.62 13.67 47.59
N GLU A 140 -43.31 14.95 47.80
CA GLU A 140 -41.98 15.44 48.16
C GLU A 140 -41.61 14.94 49.56
N ILE A 141 -40.34 14.59 49.86
CA ILE A 141 -39.57 14.97 51.08
C ILE A 141 -38.06 14.63 50.90
N GLN A 142 -37.27 15.70 50.79
CA GLN A 142 -36.02 16.06 51.50
C GLN A 142 -34.75 15.17 51.50
N LYS A 143 -33.69 15.78 50.94
CA LYS A 143 -32.35 16.09 51.52
C LYS A 143 -31.69 15.06 52.46
N ALA A 144 -30.51 14.58 52.05
CA ALA A 144 -29.39 14.40 52.97
C ALA A 144 -28.05 14.61 52.25
N ASP A 145 -27.22 15.40 52.91
CA ASP A 145 -25.98 16.00 52.48
C ASP A 145 -24.76 15.16 52.92
N LYS A 146 -23.60 15.42 52.31
CA LYS A 146 -22.23 15.06 52.78
C LYS A 146 -21.75 13.59 52.66
N LYS A 147 -20.76 13.35 51.79
CA LYS A 147 -19.32 13.41 52.15
C LYS A 147 -18.41 12.95 51.00
N LYS A 148 -17.49 13.85 50.63
CA LYS A 148 -16.25 13.57 49.89
C LYS A 148 -15.46 12.47 50.59
N ILE A 149 -15.08 11.43 49.85
CA ILE A 149 -13.97 10.54 50.23
C ILE A 149 -12.91 10.62 49.13
N ASN A 150 -11.88 11.40 49.46
CA ASN A 150 -10.54 11.29 48.89
C ASN A 150 -10.01 9.89 49.17
N LYS A 151 -9.65 9.13 48.13
CA LYS A 151 -8.74 7.99 48.25
C LYS A 151 -7.55 8.17 47.32
N LYS A 152 -6.49 8.75 47.89
CA LYS A 152 -5.10 8.50 47.50
C LYS A 152 -4.92 6.97 47.41
N LYS A 153 -4.48 6.47 46.26
CA LYS A 153 -3.85 5.15 46.16
C LYS A 153 -2.39 5.35 45.81
N ASN A 154 -1.57 4.76 46.68
CA ASN A 154 -0.12 4.63 46.60
C ASN A 154 0.32 4.14 45.22
N VAL A 155 1.33 4.83 44.70
CA VAL A 155 2.23 4.33 43.66
C VAL A 155 3.32 3.57 44.39
N GLU A 156 3.36 2.25 44.24
CA GLU A 156 4.58 1.48 44.43
C GLU A 156 5.37 1.46 43.11
N PRO A 157 6.73 1.48 43.18
CA PRO A 157 7.57 1.80 42.04
C PRO A 157 7.79 0.53 41.20
N SER A 158 7.31 0.52 39.95
CA SER A 158 7.73 -0.49 38.99
C SER A 158 9.10 -0.16 38.41
N GLU A 159 9.92 -1.20 38.37
CA GLU A 159 11.36 -1.22 38.10
C GLU A 159 11.74 -0.54 36.77
N LYS A 160 12.71 0.37 36.86
CA LYS A 160 13.40 0.95 35.71
C LYS A 160 14.26 -0.13 35.05
N LYS A 161 13.93 -0.51 33.82
CA LYS A 161 14.90 -1.13 32.90
C LYS A 161 15.96 -0.10 32.49
N PRO A 162 17.20 -0.52 32.17
CA PRO A 162 18.34 0.38 32.03
C PRO A 162 18.13 1.36 30.89
N ILE A 163 18.31 2.65 31.18
CA ILE A 163 18.41 3.71 30.19
C ILE A 163 19.81 3.58 29.61
N ASP A 164 19.90 3.11 28.38
CA ASP A 164 21.12 3.20 27.57
C ASP A 164 21.28 4.68 27.21
N ASP A 165 22.15 5.38 27.94
CA ASP A 165 22.56 6.77 27.71
C ASP A 165 23.33 6.85 26.38
N LYS A 166 22.60 6.80 25.27
CA LYS A 166 23.05 7.37 24.00
C LYS A 166 22.58 8.82 23.95
N PRO A 167 23.36 9.76 23.36
CA PRO A 167 22.86 11.10 23.09
C PRO A 167 21.49 11.00 22.40
N ASP A 168 20.57 11.91 22.76
CA ASP A 168 19.16 11.96 22.32
C ASP A 168 19.09 12.25 20.80
N ILE A 169 19.66 11.36 19.98
CA ILE A 169 19.75 11.45 18.53
C ILE A 169 18.35 11.23 17.99
N VAL A 170 17.84 12.26 17.31
CA VAL A 170 16.55 12.20 16.64
C VAL A 170 16.80 11.68 15.23
N ASP A 171 16.46 10.40 15.02
CA ASP A 171 16.58 9.74 13.74
C ASP A 171 15.33 8.90 13.41
N VAL A 172 15.36 8.26 12.24
CA VAL A 172 14.28 7.42 11.74
C VAL A 172 14.03 6.17 12.60
N GLY A 173 15.00 5.74 13.42
CA GLY A 173 14.88 4.57 14.29
C GLY A 173 13.78 4.75 15.34
N ARG A 174 13.50 6.00 15.73
CA ARG A 174 12.43 6.36 16.68
C ARG A 174 11.03 6.35 16.07
N LEU A 175 10.91 6.29 14.75
CA LEU A 175 9.63 6.20 14.06
C LEU A 175 9.14 4.75 14.04
N ASP A 176 7.88 4.52 14.39
CA ASP A 176 7.26 3.20 14.25
C ASP A 176 6.68 3.04 12.84
N LEU A 177 7.57 2.73 11.89
CA LEU A 177 7.21 2.45 10.51
C LEU A 177 6.90 0.96 10.34
N ARG A 178 5.72 0.65 9.82
CA ARG A 178 5.26 -0.72 9.56
C ARG A 178 4.56 -0.82 8.21
N ILE A 179 4.59 -2.00 7.64
CA ILE A 179 3.72 -2.33 6.51
C ILE A 179 2.31 -2.54 7.02
N ALA A 180 1.33 -1.99 6.32
CA ALA A 180 -0.07 -2.12 6.69
C ALA A 180 -0.92 -2.35 5.44
N LYS A 181 -2.07 -3.01 5.60
CA LYS A 181 -3.02 -3.26 4.50
C LYS A 181 -4.28 -2.45 4.71
N ILE A 182 -4.71 -1.74 3.66
CA ILE A 182 -5.97 -1.02 3.68
C ILE A 182 -7.11 -2.02 3.43
N GLU A 183 -7.96 -2.24 4.42
CA GLU A 183 -9.10 -3.17 4.33
C GLU A 183 -10.36 -2.47 3.82
N HIS A 184 -10.61 -1.25 4.30
CA HIS A 184 -11.80 -0.49 3.95
C HIS A 184 -11.48 0.98 3.69
N VAL A 185 -12.18 1.60 2.74
CA VAL A 185 -12.01 2.99 2.34
C VAL A 185 -13.38 3.62 2.08
N GLU A 186 -13.67 4.70 2.79
CA GLU A 186 -14.89 5.50 2.66
C GLU A 186 -14.55 6.98 2.58
N LYS A 187 -15.41 7.78 1.93
CA LYS A 187 -15.31 9.24 2.02
C LYS A 187 -15.74 9.69 3.41
N HIS A 188 -15.04 10.69 3.95
CA HIS A 188 -15.38 11.24 5.25
C HIS A 188 -16.75 11.94 5.18
N PRO A 189 -17.68 11.69 6.13
CA PRO A 189 -19.04 12.23 6.08
C PRO A 189 -19.08 13.77 6.10
N ASP A 190 -18.21 14.38 6.91
CA ASP A 190 -18.15 15.83 7.10
C ASP A 190 -16.98 16.52 6.37
N ALA A 191 -16.28 15.84 5.45
CA ALA A 191 -15.11 16.41 4.78
C ALA A 191 -14.84 15.83 3.38
N ASP A 192 -15.06 16.65 2.34
CA ASP A 192 -14.94 16.22 0.94
C ASP A 192 -13.51 15.86 0.51
N THR A 193 -12.50 16.32 1.24
CA THR A 193 -11.08 16.09 0.90
C THR A 193 -10.46 14.92 1.63
N LEU A 194 -11.18 14.28 2.56
CA LEU A 194 -10.65 13.22 3.42
C LEU A 194 -11.31 11.87 3.13
N TYR A 195 -10.49 10.82 3.15
CA TYR A 195 -10.95 9.44 3.29
C TYR A 195 -10.83 8.98 4.74
N VAL A 196 -11.73 8.09 5.12
CA VAL A 196 -11.67 7.29 6.35
C VAL A 196 -11.28 5.88 5.94
N LEU A 197 -10.11 5.45 6.37
CA LEU A 197 -9.53 4.16 6.06
C LEU A 197 -9.51 3.27 7.30
N LYS A 198 -9.86 2.00 7.13
CA LYS A 198 -9.58 0.94 8.12
C LYS A 198 -8.34 0.20 7.66
N ILE A 199 -7.28 0.29 8.46
CA ILE A 199 -5.96 -0.22 8.09
C ILE A 199 -5.53 -1.26 9.10
N ASN A 200 -5.24 -2.45 8.59
CA ASN A 200 -4.65 -3.54 9.36
C ASN A 200 -3.13 -3.36 9.42
N CYS A 201 -2.60 -3.23 10.63
CA CYS A 201 -1.17 -3.04 10.90
C CYS A 201 -0.57 -4.20 11.72
N GLY A 202 -1.17 -5.40 11.62
CA GLY A 202 -0.75 -6.59 12.37
C GLY A 202 -1.14 -6.57 13.85
N GLU A 203 -2.08 -5.70 14.22
CA GLU A 203 -2.70 -5.64 15.55
C GLU A 203 -4.06 -6.35 15.52
N ASP A 204 -4.59 -6.73 16.69
CA ASP A 204 -5.88 -7.43 16.81
C ASP A 204 -7.06 -6.64 16.21
N LYS A 205 -6.95 -5.30 16.18
CA LYS A 205 -7.97 -4.40 15.64
C LYS A 205 -7.38 -3.52 14.56
N PRO A 206 -8.08 -3.34 13.41
CA PRO A 206 -7.66 -2.39 12.40
C PRO A 206 -7.78 -0.96 12.95
N ARG A 207 -6.76 -0.15 12.65
CA ARG A 207 -6.72 1.25 13.04
C ARG A 207 -7.55 2.11 12.10
N THR A 208 -8.08 3.20 12.63
CA THR A 208 -8.80 4.20 11.84
C THR A 208 -7.83 5.29 11.43
N VAL A 209 -7.75 5.57 10.13
CA VAL A 209 -6.85 6.58 9.57
C VAL A 209 -7.64 7.53 8.70
N CYS A 210 -7.49 8.83 8.93
CA CYS A 210 -8.05 9.87 8.08
C CYS A 210 -6.94 10.41 7.18
N SER A 211 -7.11 10.34 5.86
CA SER A 211 -6.08 10.78 4.91
C SER A 211 -6.64 11.67 3.80
N GLY A 212 -5.89 12.70 3.42
CA GLY A 212 -6.28 13.72 2.45
C GLY A 212 -6.08 13.34 0.99
N LEU A 213 -6.43 12.12 0.60
CA LEU A 213 -6.09 11.56 -0.72
C LEU A 213 -7.21 11.68 -1.76
N VAL A 214 -8.39 12.21 -1.41
CA VAL A 214 -9.60 12.21 -2.26
C VAL A 214 -9.39 12.86 -3.63
N LYS A 215 -8.54 13.89 -3.70
CA LYS A 215 -8.26 14.61 -4.96
C LYS A 215 -7.23 13.91 -5.86
N PHE A 216 -6.47 12.98 -5.31
CA PHE A 216 -5.27 12.43 -5.95
C PHE A 216 -5.42 10.96 -6.32
N ILE A 217 -6.07 10.16 -5.48
CA ILE A 217 -6.14 8.71 -5.64
C ILE A 217 -7.59 8.24 -5.50
N PRO A 218 -8.12 7.50 -6.49
CA PRO A 218 -9.47 6.96 -6.42
C PRO A 218 -9.57 5.84 -5.36
N ILE A 219 -10.78 5.60 -4.87
CA ILE A 219 -11.05 4.62 -3.79
C ILE A 219 -10.60 3.22 -4.21
N GLU A 220 -10.80 2.89 -5.48
CA GLU A 220 -10.54 1.60 -6.10
C GLU A 220 -9.05 1.25 -6.06
N GLU A 221 -8.17 2.25 -6.20
CA GLU A 221 -6.72 2.07 -6.11
C GLU A 221 -6.22 1.91 -4.67
N LEU A 222 -6.99 2.38 -3.68
CA LEU A 222 -6.63 2.29 -2.26
C LEU A 222 -7.16 1.03 -1.56
N ARG A 223 -8.13 0.33 -2.15
CA ARG A 223 -8.70 -0.87 -1.53
C ARG A 223 -7.74 -2.06 -1.64
N ASN A 224 -7.55 -2.77 -0.53
CA ASN A 224 -6.76 -4.01 -0.45
C ASN A 224 -5.28 -3.89 -0.84
N ILE A 225 -4.72 -2.68 -0.91
CA ILE A 225 -3.29 -2.47 -1.15
C ILE A 225 -2.51 -2.44 0.17
N ASN A 226 -1.24 -2.82 0.08
CA ASN A 226 -0.28 -2.64 1.16
C ASN A 226 0.37 -1.26 1.06
N VAL A 227 0.60 -0.62 2.20
CA VAL A 227 1.11 0.76 2.31
C VAL A 227 2.11 0.86 3.47
N LEU A 228 2.95 1.89 3.42
CA LEU A 228 3.80 2.27 4.55
C LEU A 228 3.01 3.12 5.55
N LEU A 229 2.96 2.69 6.81
CA LEU A 229 2.20 3.32 7.88
C LEU A 229 3.11 3.77 9.02
N LEU A 230 2.88 4.98 9.53
CA LEU A 230 3.49 5.51 10.74
C LEU A 230 2.52 5.36 11.93
N CYS A 231 2.89 4.51 12.89
CA CYS A 231 1.98 4.00 13.93
C CYS A 231 2.14 4.66 15.30
N ASN A 232 3.24 5.36 15.59
CA ASN A 232 3.51 5.91 16.92
C ASN A 232 3.24 7.42 17.05
N LEU A 233 2.52 8.03 16.11
CA LEU A 233 2.02 9.39 16.29
C LEU A 233 0.93 9.44 17.37
N LYS A 234 0.83 10.58 18.05
CA LYS A 234 -0.29 10.83 18.95
C LYS A 234 -1.59 10.88 18.12
N PRO A 235 -2.64 10.11 18.48
CA PRO A 235 -3.90 10.15 17.75
C PRO A 235 -4.48 11.57 17.69
N ALA A 236 -4.95 11.96 16.51
CA ALA A 236 -5.45 13.30 16.23
C ALA A 236 -6.88 13.23 15.71
N LYS A 237 -7.75 14.14 16.18
CA LYS A 237 -9.13 14.23 15.68
C LYS A 237 -9.16 15.08 14.42
N MET A 238 -9.67 14.52 13.34
CA MET A 238 -9.91 15.19 12.07
C MET A 238 -11.42 15.19 11.83
N ARG A 239 -12.05 16.37 11.93
CA ARG A 239 -13.49 16.55 11.64
C ARG A 239 -14.41 15.56 12.38
N GLY A 240 -14.06 15.22 13.62
CA GLY A 240 -14.86 14.34 14.50
C GLY A 240 -14.36 12.89 14.58
N ILE A 241 -13.61 12.42 13.58
CA ILE A 241 -13.04 11.07 13.55
C ILE A 241 -11.59 11.10 14.05
N THR A 242 -11.22 10.16 14.91
CA THR A 242 -9.85 10.04 15.42
C THR A 242 -8.99 9.25 14.43
N SER A 243 -7.93 9.88 13.91
CA SER A 243 -6.88 9.21 13.14
C SER A 243 -5.79 8.70 14.09
N GLU A 244 -5.54 7.40 14.06
CA GLU A 244 -4.64 6.68 14.97
C GLU A 244 -3.27 6.38 14.36
N ALA A 245 -3.10 6.70 13.08
CA ALA A 245 -1.86 6.54 12.32
C ALA A 245 -1.87 7.48 11.11
N MET A 246 -0.77 7.50 10.36
CA MET A 246 -0.58 8.29 9.14
C MET A 246 -0.01 7.41 8.02
N ILE A 247 -0.58 7.48 6.82
CA ILE A 247 -0.05 6.81 5.63
C ILE A 247 1.08 7.66 5.06
N MET A 248 2.24 7.06 4.87
CA MET A 248 3.39 7.75 4.29
C MET A 248 3.28 7.82 2.77
N CYS A 249 3.37 9.03 2.23
CA CYS A 249 3.21 9.30 0.80
C CYS A 249 4.38 10.12 0.27
N ALA A 250 4.79 9.87 -0.97
CA ALA A 250 5.61 10.81 -1.72
C ALA A 250 4.72 11.98 -2.17
N SER A 251 5.16 13.21 -1.94
CA SER A 251 4.37 14.40 -2.22
C SER A 251 5.17 15.42 -3.02
N ARG A 252 4.53 15.97 -4.05
CA ARG A 252 4.95 17.14 -4.82
C ARG A 252 3.77 18.13 -4.85
N PRO A 253 3.98 19.46 -5.11
CA PRO A 253 2.86 20.41 -5.14
C PRO A 253 1.66 19.99 -5.99
N ASP A 254 1.89 19.24 -7.07
CA ASP A 254 0.84 18.86 -8.03
C ASP A 254 0.37 17.40 -7.91
N ALA A 255 1.07 16.55 -7.16
CA ALA A 255 0.81 15.11 -7.13
C ALA A 255 1.17 14.46 -5.78
N ILE A 256 0.39 13.46 -5.38
CA ILE A 256 0.63 12.65 -4.19
C ILE A 256 0.54 11.18 -4.58
N GLU A 257 1.52 10.39 -4.17
CA GLU A 257 1.56 8.94 -4.38
C GLU A 257 1.80 8.22 -3.07
N VAL A 258 1.04 7.14 -2.84
CA VAL A 258 1.27 6.27 -1.68
C VAL A 258 2.52 5.44 -1.90
N LEU A 259 3.31 5.24 -0.84
CA LEU A 259 4.49 4.38 -0.89
C LEU A 259 4.07 2.90 -0.85
N ILE A 260 4.54 2.15 -1.85
CA ILE A 260 4.18 0.76 -2.10
C ILE A 260 5.31 -0.14 -1.60
N PRO A 261 5.03 -1.05 -0.65
CA PRO A 261 6.01 -2.04 -0.21
C PRO A 261 6.16 -3.19 -1.23
N PRO A 262 7.24 -3.98 -1.14
CA PRO A 262 7.45 -5.10 -2.04
C PRO A 262 6.35 -6.16 -1.91
N ALA A 263 6.19 -6.99 -2.95
CA ALA A 263 5.22 -8.06 -2.96
C ALA A 263 5.48 -9.08 -1.85
N GLY A 264 4.41 -9.67 -1.29
CA GLY A 264 4.51 -10.68 -0.24
C GLY A 264 4.66 -10.11 1.19
N CYS A 265 4.63 -8.79 1.37
CA CYS A 265 4.58 -8.20 2.71
C CYS A 265 3.30 -8.54 3.48
N ILE A 266 3.45 -8.75 4.78
CA ILE A 266 2.37 -9.06 5.72
C ILE A 266 2.09 -7.81 6.56
N PRO A 267 0.81 -7.49 6.86
CA PRO A 267 0.47 -6.42 7.79
C PRO A 267 1.18 -6.56 9.14
N GLY A 268 1.79 -5.46 9.60
CA GLY A 268 2.55 -5.37 10.84
C GLY A 268 4.05 -5.58 10.71
N GLU A 269 4.55 -5.95 9.53
CA GLU A 269 5.99 -6.12 9.35
C GLU A 269 6.75 -4.80 9.56
N PRO A 270 7.82 -4.81 10.38
CA PRO A 270 8.61 -3.62 10.64
C PRO A 270 9.47 -3.24 9.44
N VAL A 271 9.52 -1.95 9.16
CA VAL A 271 10.40 -1.38 8.13
C VAL A 271 11.76 -1.07 8.70
N HIS A 272 12.79 -1.41 7.94
CA HIS A 272 14.19 -1.22 8.28
C HIS A 272 14.82 -0.14 7.41
N CYS A 273 15.84 0.49 7.97
CA CYS A 273 16.69 1.44 7.26
C CYS A 273 18.13 1.12 7.65
N THR A 274 18.94 0.71 6.68
CA THR A 274 20.30 0.23 6.94
C THR A 274 21.14 1.32 7.63
N GLY A 275 21.83 0.97 8.72
CA GLY A 275 22.64 1.93 9.49
C GLY A 275 21.87 2.71 10.57
N TYR A 276 20.55 2.54 10.68
CA TYR A 276 19.75 3.10 11.77
C TYR A 276 19.12 1.98 12.59
N THR A 277 19.37 1.99 13.90
CA THR A 277 18.80 0.96 14.79
C THR A 277 17.37 1.32 15.13
N ARG A 278 16.43 0.39 14.90
CA ARG A 278 15.01 0.58 15.19
C ARG A 278 14.75 0.55 16.70
N ASN A 279 14.26 1.66 17.26
CA ASN A 279 13.91 1.86 18.67
C ASN A 279 12.67 2.77 18.83
N PRO A 280 11.50 2.40 18.28
CA PRO A 280 10.35 3.30 18.24
C PRO A 280 9.86 3.67 19.64
N ASP A 281 9.51 4.94 19.83
CA ASP A 281 8.78 5.39 21.01
C ASP A 281 7.37 4.75 21.01
N LEU A 282 6.83 4.38 22.19
CA LEU A 282 5.47 3.86 22.32
C LEU A 282 4.41 4.82 21.75
N ILE A 283 4.53 6.09 22.13
CA ILE A 283 3.79 7.22 21.57
C ILE A 283 4.77 8.38 21.51
N MET A 284 4.90 8.97 20.33
CA MET A 284 5.83 10.07 20.10
C MET A 284 5.42 11.31 20.91
N PRO A 285 6.33 11.88 21.73
CA PRO A 285 6.04 13.07 22.51
C PRO A 285 5.91 14.31 21.59
N PRO A 286 4.73 14.97 21.52
CA PRO A 286 4.51 16.07 20.58
C PRO A 286 5.43 17.28 20.78
N LYS A 287 5.94 17.46 22.01
CA LYS A 287 6.84 18.56 22.35
C LYS A 287 8.24 18.41 21.73
N LYS A 288 8.69 17.18 21.46
CA LYS A 288 10.03 16.93 20.90
C LYS A 288 10.08 17.07 19.38
N LYS A 289 8.93 17.20 18.70
CA LYS A 289 8.84 17.38 17.24
C LYS A 289 9.74 16.42 16.44
N ILE A 290 9.77 15.15 16.85
CA ILE A 290 10.69 14.13 16.32
C ILE A 290 10.42 13.92 14.84
N PHE A 291 9.15 13.73 14.46
CA PHE A 291 8.76 13.53 13.08
C PHE A 291 9.16 14.73 12.21
N GLU A 292 8.89 15.95 12.67
CA GLU A 292 9.21 17.19 11.95
C GLU A 292 10.72 17.40 11.77
N THR A 293 11.54 16.83 12.65
CA THR A 293 13.01 16.84 12.52
C THR A 293 13.49 15.83 11.50
N VAL A 294 12.80 14.69 11.36
CA VAL A 294 13.14 13.60 10.43
C VAL A 294 12.61 13.86 9.02
N VAL A 295 11.45 14.51 8.87
CA VAL A 295 10.76 14.77 7.59
C VAL A 295 11.65 15.40 6.50
N PRO A 296 12.50 16.41 6.76
CA PRO A 296 13.35 17.02 5.73
C PRO A 296 14.30 16.03 5.05
N ASP A 297 14.68 14.97 5.78
CA ASP A 297 15.60 13.93 5.30
C ASP A 297 14.86 12.74 4.67
N LEU A 298 13.51 12.71 4.73
CA LEU A 298 12.68 11.68 4.11
C LEU A 298 12.31 12.08 2.68
N GLN A 299 12.84 11.33 1.72
CA GLN A 299 12.61 11.59 0.30
C GLN A 299 12.71 10.31 -0.53
N THR A 300 12.08 10.30 -1.69
CA THR A 300 12.33 9.25 -2.70
C THR A 300 13.64 9.53 -3.43
N ASN A 301 14.32 8.50 -3.96
CA ASN A 301 15.53 8.65 -4.78
C ASN A 301 15.23 8.52 -6.29
N ASP A 302 16.28 8.55 -7.13
CA ASP A 302 16.18 8.38 -8.59
C ASP A 302 15.60 7.02 -9.04
N LEU A 303 15.72 6.02 -8.15
CA LEU A 303 15.20 4.66 -8.32
C LEU A 303 13.78 4.50 -7.76
N LEU A 304 13.12 5.61 -7.38
CA LEU A 304 11.79 5.64 -6.76
C LEU A 304 11.74 5.04 -5.35
N GLN A 305 12.87 4.65 -4.76
CA GLN A 305 12.89 4.06 -3.43
C GLN A 305 12.68 5.14 -2.38
N ALA A 306 11.83 4.86 -1.40
CA ALA A 306 11.65 5.71 -0.24
C ALA A 306 12.91 5.63 0.64
N CYS A 307 13.52 6.77 0.96
CA CYS A 307 14.80 6.83 1.65
C CYS A 307 14.77 7.81 2.84
N TYR A 308 15.65 7.56 3.80
CA TYR A 308 16.03 8.52 4.84
C TYR A 308 17.53 8.83 4.70
N LYS A 309 17.89 10.11 4.51
CA LYS A 309 19.28 10.54 4.25
C LYS A 309 19.96 9.75 3.12
N GLY A 310 19.19 9.41 2.08
CA GLY A 310 19.66 8.63 0.93
C GLY A 310 19.74 7.11 1.15
N VAL A 311 19.51 6.62 2.36
CA VAL A 311 19.43 5.18 2.64
C VAL A 311 18.00 4.68 2.40
N PRO A 312 17.79 3.66 1.55
CA PRO A 312 16.46 3.18 1.24
C PRO A 312 15.83 2.43 2.42
N PHE A 313 14.50 2.52 2.51
CA PHE A 313 13.70 1.68 3.37
C PHE A 313 13.53 0.29 2.75
N ASP A 314 13.68 -0.72 3.59
CA ASP A 314 13.55 -2.11 3.20
C ASP A 314 12.72 -2.91 4.19
N VAL A 315 12.09 -3.96 3.67
CA VAL A 315 11.48 -5.02 4.46
C VAL A 315 12.42 -6.22 4.38
N PRO A 316 12.94 -6.72 5.52
CA PRO A 316 13.92 -7.79 5.54
C PRO A 316 13.46 -9.01 4.74
N GLY A 317 14.28 -9.42 3.78
CA GLY A 317 14.00 -10.58 2.92
C GLY A 317 12.98 -10.36 1.80
N LYS A 318 12.42 -9.14 1.63
CA LYS A 318 11.41 -8.85 0.60
C LYS A 318 11.80 -7.73 -0.37
N GLY A 319 12.57 -6.74 0.09
CA GLY A 319 13.10 -5.68 -0.76
C GLY A 319 12.69 -4.27 -0.31
N ASN A 320 12.80 -3.30 -1.23
CA ASN A 320 12.64 -1.89 -0.90
C ASN A 320 11.21 -1.37 -1.08
N ILE A 321 10.88 -0.32 -0.33
CA ILE A 321 9.62 0.42 -0.46
C ILE A 321 9.78 1.48 -1.55
N MET A 322 8.81 1.58 -2.45
CA MET A 322 8.90 2.40 -3.67
C MET A 322 7.70 3.31 -3.87
N ALA A 323 7.93 4.49 -4.46
CA ALA A 323 6.87 5.31 -5.07
C ALA A 323 6.55 4.81 -6.50
N LYS A 324 5.41 5.22 -7.04
CA LYS A 324 4.94 4.76 -8.37
C LYS A 324 5.69 5.49 -9.49
N THR A 325 5.79 6.82 -9.41
CA THR A 325 6.46 7.66 -10.41
C THR A 325 7.24 8.84 -9.81
N LEU A 326 6.97 9.23 -8.56
CA LEU A 326 7.59 10.41 -7.94
C LEU A 326 9.02 10.14 -7.46
N LYS A 327 10.01 10.63 -8.23
CA LYS A 327 11.45 10.62 -7.90
C LYS A 327 11.86 11.89 -7.18
N ASN A 328 12.83 11.81 -6.27
CA ASN A 328 13.41 12.96 -5.56
C ASN A 328 12.36 13.87 -4.91
N CYS A 329 11.29 13.27 -4.40
CA CYS A 329 10.16 13.98 -3.80
C CYS A 329 10.16 13.77 -2.29
N PRO A 330 9.82 14.80 -1.49
CA PRO A 330 9.70 14.65 -0.05
C PRO A 330 8.59 13.66 0.32
N ILE A 331 8.83 12.90 1.38
CA ILE A 331 7.87 11.96 1.94
C ILE A 331 7.19 12.60 3.16
N LYS A 332 5.87 12.55 3.19
CA LYS A 332 5.03 13.15 4.24
C LYS A 332 3.89 12.22 4.62
#